data_AF-A0A813KRS1-F1
#
_entry.id   AF-A0A813KRS1-F1
#
_cell.length_a   1.000
_cell.length_b   1.000
_cell.length_c   1.000
_cell.angle_alpha   90.00
_cell.angle_beta   90.00
_cell.angle_gamma   90.00
#
_symmetry.space_group_name_H-M   'P 1'
#
loop_
_entity.id
_entity.type
_entity.pdbx_description
1 polymer ?
#
loop_
_entity_poly.entity_id
_entity_poly.type
_entity_poly.pdbx_seq_one_letter_code
_entity_poly.pdbx_strand_id
1 'polypeptide(L)'
;MLSCTTTATAAVYFHRLGRFVGKRKGAMGGQIASGTASEALVHPAASDGLVFRKGVWVHQSSQAVFRSVYDDVREGKDPLRPLEARTSLQDAMRDGQRGKTGFYEDDLVTCFVPRDPSASLHLLMVPREYVRNADDLQGTRHAALLEHMYAVGRQQLELCARELGLARSSGDSSYLFHVAPFNSIDHLHLHCLLRPFDSCVAWLKYWALAPWFRSIESIQQSVASRLCLPV
;
A
#
# COMPACT_ATOMS: atom_id res chain seq x y z
N MET A 1 42.89 -30.92 -7.17
CA MET A 1 42.34 -31.44 -5.89
C MET A 1 41.58 -30.29 -5.22
N LEU A 2 40.47 -30.64 -4.54
CA LEU A 2 39.40 -29.86 -3.88
C LEU A 2 39.82 -28.50 -3.27
N SER A 3 38.98 -27.46 -3.14
CA SER A 3 37.65 -27.48 -2.51
C SER A 3 36.81 -26.22 -2.77
N CYS A 4 35.50 -26.46 -2.66
CA CYS A 4 34.31 -25.63 -2.64
C CYS A 4 34.33 -24.44 -1.63
N THR A 5 33.67 -23.33 -1.97
CA THR A 5 32.68 -22.64 -1.09
C THR A 5 31.66 -21.86 -1.93
N THR A 6 30.43 -21.91 -1.45
CA THR A 6 29.16 -21.50 -2.07
C THR A 6 28.66 -20.18 -1.46
N THR A 7 27.94 -19.35 -2.23
CA THR A 7 26.67 -18.61 -1.92
C THR A 7 26.58 -17.31 -2.73
N ALA A 8 25.43 -16.77 -3.14
CA ALA A 8 24.11 -17.30 -3.50
C ALA A 8 23.38 -16.13 -4.21
N THR A 9 22.79 -16.45 -5.36
CA THR A 9 21.54 -15.97 -5.98
C THR A 9 21.04 -14.53 -5.76
N ALA A 10 20.92 -13.83 -6.90
CA ALA A 10 20.16 -12.60 -7.10
C ALA A 10 18.64 -12.77 -6.86
N ALA A 11 17.99 -11.68 -6.42
CA ALA A 11 16.57 -11.43 -6.68
C ALA A 11 16.38 -9.95 -7.05
N VAL A 12 16.51 -9.68 -8.34
CA VAL A 12 16.05 -8.48 -9.04
C VAL A 12 14.53 -8.52 -9.12
N TYR A 13 13.79 -7.44 -8.85
CA TYR A 13 12.49 -7.23 -9.49
C TYR A 13 12.24 -5.77 -9.93
N PHE A 14 12.43 -5.60 -11.24
CA PHE A 14 11.76 -4.78 -12.27
C PHE A 14 11.80 -3.24 -12.27
N HIS A 15 12.67 -2.77 -13.16
CA HIS A 15 12.66 -1.48 -13.83
C HIS A 15 11.61 -1.45 -14.96
N ARG A 16 10.73 -0.45 -14.90
CA ARG A 16 10.15 0.37 -16.00
C ARG A 16 10.47 -0.09 -17.44
N LEU A 17 9.47 -0.64 -18.15
CA LEU A 17 9.44 -0.64 -19.62
C LEU A 17 8.75 0.64 -20.11
N GLY A 18 9.53 1.50 -20.76
CA GLY A 18 9.05 2.70 -21.43
C GLY A 18 8.28 2.37 -22.71
N ARG A 19 7.17 3.09 -22.91
CA ARG A 19 6.46 3.18 -24.19
C ARG A 19 7.33 3.93 -25.22
N PHE A 20 7.59 3.30 -26.36
CA PHE A 20 7.88 4.01 -27.60
C PHE A 20 6.55 4.46 -28.22
N VAL A 21 6.27 5.77 -28.20
CA VAL A 21 5.37 6.42 -29.15
C VAL A 21 6.10 7.66 -29.65
N GLY A 22 6.46 7.65 -30.93
CA GLY A 22 7.05 8.81 -31.59
C GLY A 22 5.99 9.83 -31.98
N LYS A 23 6.31 11.12 -31.77
CA LYS A 23 6.00 12.22 -32.71
C LYS A 23 6.75 13.51 -32.32
N ARG A 24 7.75 13.82 -33.15
CA ARG A 24 8.34 15.10 -33.62
C ARG A 24 8.24 16.43 -32.83
N LYS A 25 9.44 17.06 -32.81
CA LYS A 25 9.85 18.47 -33.10
C LYS A 25 9.80 19.51 -31.98
N GLY A 26 11.00 20.02 -31.65
CA GLY A 26 11.25 21.30 -30.98
C GLY A 26 12.71 21.39 -30.52
N ALA A 27 13.52 22.18 -31.22
CA ALA A 27 14.92 22.42 -30.91
C ALA A 27 15.07 23.49 -29.81
N MET A 28 15.96 23.26 -28.85
CA MET A 28 17.00 24.20 -28.36
C MET A 28 17.71 23.58 -27.15
N GLY A 29 19.03 23.78 -27.11
CA GLY A 29 19.94 23.12 -26.20
C GLY A 29 19.80 23.50 -24.73
N GLY A 30 20.09 22.54 -23.87
CA GLY A 30 20.30 22.70 -22.43
C GLY A 30 21.04 21.47 -21.92
N GLN A 31 22.17 21.68 -21.26
CA GLN A 31 23.04 20.64 -20.71
C GLN A 31 22.24 19.73 -19.76
N ILE A 32 22.31 18.42 -20.01
CA ILE A 32 21.74 17.39 -19.13
C ILE A 32 22.78 17.11 -18.06
N ALA A 33 22.60 17.71 -16.87
CA ALA A 33 23.32 17.31 -15.68
C ALA A 33 22.91 15.86 -15.34
N SER A 34 23.92 14.99 -15.21
CA SER A 34 23.79 13.62 -14.77
C SER A 34 23.33 13.57 -13.31
N GLY A 35 22.01 13.42 -13.09
CA GLY A 35 21.44 13.15 -11.78
C GLY A 35 21.66 11.70 -11.38
N THR A 36 22.51 11.50 -10.37
CA THR A 36 22.83 10.21 -9.76
C THR A 36 21.61 9.58 -9.09
N ALA A 37 21.66 8.24 -8.99
CA ALA A 37 20.62 7.38 -8.45
C ALA A 37 20.14 7.78 -7.04
N SER A 38 18.81 7.71 -6.86
CA SER A 38 18.09 7.30 -5.63
C SER A 38 18.93 7.31 -4.35
N GLU A 39 18.99 8.44 -3.65
CA GLU A 39 19.28 8.42 -2.21
C GLU A 39 18.11 7.71 -1.51
N ALA A 40 18.34 6.47 -1.11
CA ALA A 40 17.52 5.80 -0.13
C ALA A 40 17.54 6.68 1.14
N LEU A 41 16.34 7.02 1.63
CA LEU A 41 16.14 7.81 2.85
C LEU A 41 16.90 7.16 4.02
N VAL A 42 18.03 7.77 4.41
CA VAL A 42 18.78 7.42 5.62
C VAL A 42 18.13 8.18 6.78
N HIS A 43 17.32 7.50 7.60
CA HIS A 43 16.90 8.02 8.90
C HIS A 43 18.08 7.94 9.91
N PRO A 44 18.17 8.85 10.89
CA PRO A 44 19.39 9.11 11.63
C PRO A 44 19.65 8.00 12.62
N ALA A 45 20.87 7.44 12.53
CA ALA A 45 21.47 6.46 13.42
C ALA A 45 20.64 5.17 13.62
N ALA A 46 21.29 4.04 13.35
CA ALA A 46 20.93 2.79 13.99
C ALA A 46 20.95 3.01 15.51
N SER A 47 19.81 3.40 16.09
CA SER A 47 19.59 3.30 17.52
C SER A 47 19.76 1.82 17.86
N ASP A 48 20.67 1.52 18.78
CA ASP A 48 21.12 0.17 19.13
C ASP A 48 19.99 -0.86 19.00
N GLY A 49 20.17 -1.80 18.06
CA GLY A 49 19.27 -2.94 17.92
C GLY A 49 18.04 -2.75 17.03
N LEU A 50 17.78 -1.65 16.31
CA LEU A 50 16.70 -1.63 15.31
C LEU A 50 17.11 -2.24 13.96
N VAL A 51 16.23 -3.02 13.34
CA VAL A 51 16.40 -3.64 12.02
C VAL A 51 15.18 -3.38 11.15
N PHE A 52 15.42 -2.99 9.90
CA PHE A 52 14.38 -2.83 8.89
C PHE A 52 14.11 -4.13 8.15
N ARG A 53 12.85 -4.59 8.14
CA ARG A 53 12.39 -5.78 7.41
C ARG A 53 11.04 -5.46 6.79
N LYS A 54 10.86 -5.72 5.48
CA LYS A 54 9.57 -5.57 4.76
C LYS A 54 8.78 -4.31 5.16
N GLY A 55 9.40 -3.13 5.15
CA GLY A 55 8.70 -1.88 5.43
C GLY A 55 8.46 -1.56 6.91
N VAL A 56 8.99 -2.35 7.85
CA VAL A 56 8.88 -2.12 9.29
C VAL A 56 10.23 -2.13 9.98
N TRP A 57 10.37 -1.30 11.01
CA TRP A 57 11.50 -1.24 11.94
C TRP A 57 11.15 -2.04 13.20
N VAL A 58 11.93 -3.08 13.45
CA VAL A 58 11.74 -4.04 14.54
C VAL A 58 12.99 -4.04 15.41
N HIS A 59 12.85 -4.24 16.72
CA HIS A 59 14.01 -4.37 17.59
C HIS A 59 14.59 -5.78 17.55
N GLN A 60 15.92 -5.90 17.63
CA GLN A 60 16.64 -7.17 17.49
C GLN A 60 16.42 -8.08 18.69
N SER A 61 16.35 -7.52 19.90
CA SER A 61 16.16 -8.30 21.13
C SER A 61 14.69 -8.64 21.42
N SER A 62 13.75 -7.94 20.78
CA SER A 62 12.31 -8.12 20.98
C SER A 62 11.64 -7.93 19.64
N GLN A 63 10.90 -8.92 19.15
CA GLN A 63 10.13 -8.85 17.89
C GLN A 63 9.04 -7.73 17.86
N ALA A 64 9.06 -6.82 18.84
CA ALA A 64 8.28 -5.60 18.89
C ALA A 64 8.61 -4.69 17.71
N VAL A 65 7.55 -4.24 17.05
CA VAL A 65 7.63 -3.26 15.97
C VAL A 65 7.56 -1.87 16.55
N PHE A 66 8.49 -1.04 16.14
CA PHE A 66 8.60 0.35 16.58
C PHE A 66 7.94 1.30 15.59
N ARG A 67 8.06 1.01 14.30
CA ARG A 67 7.64 1.93 13.25
C ARG A 67 7.46 1.20 11.93
N SER A 68 6.53 1.66 11.10
CA SER A 68 6.32 1.23 9.72
C SER A 68 6.47 2.40 8.75
N VAL A 69 6.66 2.08 7.47
CA VAL A 69 6.60 3.10 6.40
C VAL A 69 5.27 3.86 6.37
N TYR A 70 4.19 3.30 6.93
CA TYR A 70 2.91 3.99 7.02
C TYR A 70 2.89 5.05 8.13
N ASP A 71 3.70 4.90 9.17
CA ASP A 71 3.91 5.97 10.16
C ASP A 71 4.65 7.15 9.53
N ASP A 72 5.60 6.90 8.63
CA ASP A 72 6.27 7.95 7.85
C ASP A 72 5.28 8.67 6.93
N VAL A 73 4.39 7.92 6.27
CA VAL A 73 3.31 8.50 5.47
C VAL A 73 2.41 9.37 6.34
N ARG A 74 2.04 8.94 7.55
CA ARG A 74 1.17 9.68 8.48
C ARG A 74 1.83 10.90 9.10
N GLU A 75 3.12 10.85 9.38
CA GLU A 75 3.89 11.98 9.89
C GLU A 75 4.42 12.91 8.78
N GLY A 76 4.13 12.59 7.51
CA GLY A 76 4.49 13.40 6.34
C GLY A 76 5.99 13.42 6.06
N LYS A 77 6.68 12.36 6.47
CA LYS A 77 8.07 12.09 6.13
C LYS A 77 8.20 11.42 4.75
N ASP A 78 7.11 10.92 4.19
CA ASP A 78 7.09 10.47 2.79
C ASP A 78 7.17 11.68 1.85
N PRO A 79 8.21 11.79 1.00
CA PRO A 79 8.38 12.93 0.09
C PRO A 79 7.25 13.08 -0.93
N LEU A 80 6.45 12.03 -1.17
CA LEU A 80 5.27 12.13 -2.03
C LEU A 80 4.09 12.82 -1.33
N ARG A 81 4.10 12.91 0.00
CA ARG A 81 2.97 13.26 0.88
C ARG A 81 3.42 14.09 2.11
N PRO A 82 4.14 15.20 1.92
CA PRO A 82 4.56 16.04 3.03
C PRO A 82 3.35 16.70 3.72
N LEU A 83 3.46 17.01 5.01
CA LEU A 83 2.33 17.53 5.81
C LEU A 83 1.76 18.82 5.23
N GLU A 84 2.63 19.73 4.78
CA GLU A 84 2.27 21.03 4.24
C GLU A 84 1.49 20.98 2.92
N ALA A 85 1.57 19.87 2.20
CA ALA A 85 0.85 19.68 0.93
C ALA A 85 -0.46 18.90 1.10
N ARG A 86 -0.78 18.41 2.33
CA ARG A 86 -1.94 17.55 2.53
C ARG A 86 -3.25 18.31 2.38
N THR A 87 -4.18 17.63 1.72
CA THR A 87 -5.58 18.04 1.61
C THR A 87 -6.49 16.86 1.93
N SER A 88 -7.80 17.07 1.98
CA SER A 88 -8.73 15.93 1.99
C SER A 88 -8.53 15.06 0.75
N LEU A 89 -8.88 13.78 0.86
CA LEU A 89 -8.85 12.85 -0.27
C LEU A 89 -9.68 13.38 -1.45
N GLN A 90 -10.85 13.93 -1.18
CA GLN A 90 -11.79 14.43 -2.19
C GLN A 90 -11.23 15.64 -2.92
N ASP A 91 -10.68 16.62 -2.19
CA ASP A 91 -10.05 17.80 -2.79
C ASP A 91 -8.87 17.39 -3.67
N ALA A 92 -8.03 16.45 -3.21
CA ALA A 92 -6.90 15.98 -4.00
C ALA A 92 -7.32 15.20 -5.27
N MET A 93 -8.47 14.53 -5.26
CA MET A 93 -9.04 13.89 -6.44
C MET A 93 -9.54 14.95 -7.43
N ARG A 94 -10.26 15.95 -6.94
CA ARG A 94 -10.78 17.07 -7.74
C ARG A 94 -9.67 17.87 -8.40
N ASP A 95 -8.55 18.09 -7.69
CA ASP A 95 -7.42 18.90 -8.15
C ASP A 95 -6.48 18.15 -9.13
N GLY A 96 -6.78 16.88 -9.47
CA GLY A 96 -6.16 16.16 -10.58
C GLY A 96 -4.77 15.56 -10.32
N GLN A 97 -4.24 15.63 -9.09
CA GLN A 97 -2.95 15.02 -8.71
C GLN A 97 -3.03 13.50 -8.48
N ARG A 98 -3.99 12.81 -9.13
CA ARG A 98 -4.43 11.44 -8.84
C ARG A 98 -4.63 11.19 -7.33
N GLY A 99 -5.01 12.22 -6.56
CA GLY A 99 -5.17 12.12 -5.11
C GLY A 99 -3.89 11.91 -4.30
N LYS A 100 -2.69 12.13 -4.86
CA LYS A 100 -1.41 11.82 -4.16
C LYS A 100 -1.22 12.55 -2.84
N THR A 101 -1.64 13.82 -2.74
CA THR A 101 -1.61 14.61 -1.51
C THR A 101 -2.84 14.42 -0.63
N GLY A 102 -3.81 13.64 -1.12
CA GLY A 102 -5.07 13.39 -0.46
C GLY A 102 -4.90 12.44 0.72
N PHE A 103 -5.52 12.82 1.83
CA PHE A 103 -5.46 12.08 3.07
C PHE A 103 -6.83 12.04 3.75
N TYR A 104 -7.13 10.90 4.36
CA TYR A 104 -8.19 10.77 5.34
C TYR A 104 -7.61 10.06 6.56
N GLU A 105 -8.03 10.49 7.74
CA GLU A 105 -7.55 9.96 9.01
C GLU A 105 -8.64 10.10 10.07
N ASP A 106 -8.84 9.03 10.85
CA ASP A 106 -9.63 9.05 12.08
C ASP A 106 -8.85 8.36 13.21
N ASP A 107 -9.47 8.08 14.35
CA ASP A 107 -8.78 7.51 15.51
C ASP A 107 -8.23 6.10 15.29
N LEU A 108 -8.73 5.36 14.28
CA LEU A 108 -8.39 3.96 14.06
C LEU A 108 -7.62 3.73 12.77
N VAL A 109 -7.87 4.51 11.73
CA VAL A 109 -7.36 4.25 10.39
C VAL A 109 -6.86 5.50 9.68
N THR A 110 -6.14 5.24 8.60
CA THR A 110 -5.61 6.23 7.67
C THR A 110 -5.86 5.73 6.26
N CYS A 111 -6.28 6.61 5.35
CA CYS A 111 -6.51 6.30 3.96
C CYS A 111 -5.82 7.30 3.03
N PHE A 112 -5.18 6.77 1.99
CA PHE A 112 -4.45 7.57 1.00
C PHE A 112 -4.35 6.83 -0.33
N VAL A 113 -3.92 7.53 -1.38
CA VAL A 113 -3.56 6.89 -2.66
C VAL A 113 -2.16 6.24 -2.53
N PRO A 114 -1.99 4.95 -2.87
CA PRO A 114 -0.68 4.31 -2.80
C PRO A 114 0.27 4.88 -3.86
N ARG A 115 1.58 4.63 -3.69
CA ARG A 115 2.62 5.11 -4.62
C ARG A 115 2.39 4.67 -6.07
N ASP A 116 1.88 3.46 -6.25
CA ASP A 116 1.64 2.83 -7.55
C ASP A 116 0.19 2.34 -7.64
N PRO A 117 -0.79 3.26 -7.90
CA PRO A 117 -2.17 2.87 -8.12
C PRO A 117 -2.29 2.06 -9.41
N SER A 118 -3.20 1.08 -9.44
CA SER A 118 -3.27 0.10 -10.54
C SER A 118 -4.68 -0.09 -11.08
N ALA A 119 -5.59 0.78 -10.67
CA ALA A 119 -6.98 0.81 -11.09
C ALA A 119 -7.43 2.25 -11.24
N SER A 120 -8.60 2.44 -11.87
CA SER A 120 -9.19 3.76 -12.12
C SER A 120 -9.29 4.61 -10.85
N LEU A 121 -9.57 3.96 -9.73
CA LEU A 121 -9.31 4.52 -8.40
C LEU A 121 -8.77 3.41 -7.49
N HIS A 122 -7.67 3.69 -6.81
CA HIS A 122 -7.01 2.77 -5.89
C HIS A 122 -6.65 3.55 -4.62
N LEU A 123 -7.29 3.21 -3.51
CA LEU A 123 -6.98 3.71 -2.18
C LEU A 123 -6.37 2.60 -1.33
N LEU A 124 -5.49 2.98 -0.42
CA LEU A 124 -4.91 2.10 0.58
C LEU A 124 -5.41 2.53 1.95
N MET A 125 -6.08 1.60 2.65
CA MET A 125 -6.60 1.78 3.99
C MET A 125 -5.71 1.03 4.98
N VAL A 126 -5.19 1.74 5.97
CA VAL A 126 -4.17 1.23 6.90
C VAL A 126 -4.64 1.50 8.33
N PRO A 127 -4.63 0.51 9.24
CA PRO A 127 -4.88 0.76 10.65
C PRO A 127 -3.74 1.56 11.26
N ARG A 128 -4.03 2.36 12.28
CA ARG A 128 -2.99 3.04 13.06
C ARG A 128 -2.24 2.10 13.96
N GLU A 129 -2.95 1.12 14.50
CA GLU A 129 -2.34 0.07 15.27
C GLU A 129 -1.52 -0.85 14.39
N TYR A 130 -0.40 -1.33 14.91
CA TYR A 130 0.41 -2.28 14.18
C TYR A 130 -0.20 -3.68 14.23
N VAL A 131 -0.66 -4.16 13.07
CA VAL A 131 -0.97 -5.57 12.81
C VAL A 131 -0.10 -6.00 11.65
N ARG A 132 0.68 -7.08 11.79
CA ARG A 132 1.67 -7.47 10.76
C ARG A 132 1.02 -7.74 9.41
N ASN A 133 -0.03 -8.55 9.37
CA ASN A 133 -0.77 -8.89 8.17
C ASN A 133 -2.12 -9.54 8.54
N ALA A 134 -2.88 -9.97 7.53
CA ALA A 134 -4.22 -10.52 7.73
C ALA A 134 -4.26 -11.85 8.52
N ASP A 135 -3.16 -12.60 8.57
CA ASP A 135 -3.11 -13.87 9.31
C ASP A 135 -3.03 -13.64 10.83
N ASP A 136 -2.57 -12.47 11.26
CA ASP A 136 -2.43 -12.10 12.68
C ASP A 136 -3.72 -11.47 13.25
N LEU A 137 -4.79 -11.39 12.45
CA LEU A 137 -6.09 -10.86 12.88
C LEU A 137 -6.85 -11.89 13.73
N GLN A 138 -7.22 -11.47 14.94
CA GLN A 138 -7.83 -12.33 15.96
C GLN A 138 -8.66 -11.56 16.98
N GLY A 139 -9.67 -12.22 17.57
CA GLY A 139 -10.46 -11.62 18.64
C GLY A 139 -11.46 -10.57 18.17
N THR A 140 -12.31 -10.13 19.09
CA THR A 140 -13.42 -9.19 18.84
C THR A 140 -12.90 -7.80 18.47
N ARG A 141 -11.77 -7.40 19.05
CA ARG A 141 -11.10 -6.13 18.75
C ARG A 141 -10.71 -6.02 17.27
N HIS A 142 -10.05 -7.03 16.70
CA HIS A 142 -9.68 -7.01 15.28
C HIS A 142 -10.87 -7.21 14.35
N ALA A 143 -11.92 -7.92 14.80
CA ALA A 143 -13.18 -7.99 14.05
C ALA A 143 -13.81 -6.59 13.89
N ALA A 144 -13.90 -5.82 14.97
CA ALA A 144 -14.40 -4.45 14.94
C ALA A 144 -13.51 -3.52 14.09
N LEU A 145 -12.18 -3.67 14.18
CA LEU A 145 -11.24 -2.94 13.31
C LEU A 145 -11.51 -3.22 11.83
N LEU A 146 -11.67 -4.49 11.44
CA LEU A 146 -11.94 -4.86 10.05
C LEU A 146 -13.26 -4.28 9.53
N GLU A 147 -14.30 -4.28 10.37
CA GLU A 147 -15.58 -3.67 10.04
C GLU A 147 -15.41 -2.16 9.79
N HIS A 148 -14.70 -1.46 10.68
CA HIS A 148 -14.41 -0.03 10.53
C HIS A 148 -13.57 0.26 9.27
N MET A 149 -12.48 -0.48 9.06
CA MET A 149 -11.65 -0.38 7.86
C MET A 149 -12.48 -0.57 6.58
N TYR A 150 -13.41 -1.53 6.59
CA TYR A 150 -14.27 -1.76 5.43
C TYR A 150 -15.23 -0.60 5.19
N ALA A 151 -15.93 -0.16 6.24
CA ALA A 151 -16.93 0.90 6.17
C ALA A 151 -16.31 2.21 5.65
N VAL A 152 -15.20 2.63 6.26
CA VAL A 152 -14.47 3.84 5.84
C VAL A 152 -13.87 3.66 4.44
N GLY A 153 -13.30 2.49 4.13
CA GLY A 153 -12.72 2.22 2.82
C GLY A 153 -13.75 2.33 1.69
N ARG A 154 -14.95 1.79 1.90
CA ARG A 154 -16.09 1.94 0.99
C ARG A 154 -16.50 3.39 0.82
N GLN A 155 -16.66 4.11 1.93
CA GLN A 155 -17.08 5.51 1.93
C GLN A 155 -16.09 6.41 1.19
N GLN A 156 -14.79 6.31 1.50
CA GLN A 156 -13.77 7.12 0.84
C GLN A 156 -13.65 6.78 -0.65
N LEU A 157 -13.75 5.50 -1.01
CA LEU A 157 -13.75 5.08 -2.42
C LEU A 157 -14.96 5.64 -3.18
N GLU A 158 -16.13 5.70 -2.54
CA GLU A 158 -17.33 6.29 -3.12
C GLU A 158 -17.22 7.80 -3.32
N LEU A 159 -16.79 8.53 -2.29
CA LEU A 159 -16.61 9.98 -2.36
C LEU A 159 -15.59 10.36 -3.44
N CYS A 160 -14.44 9.71 -3.46
CA CYS A 160 -13.40 9.95 -4.48
C CYS A 160 -13.89 9.61 -5.90
N ALA A 161 -14.67 8.54 -6.07
CA ALA A 161 -15.23 8.18 -7.37
C ALA A 161 -16.19 9.26 -7.89
N ARG A 162 -16.99 9.88 -7.00
CA ARG A 162 -17.89 10.99 -7.36
C ARG A 162 -17.11 12.21 -7.82
N GLU A 163 -16.05 12.61 -7.12
CA GLU A 163 -15.19 13.73 -7.52
C GLU A 163 -14.54 13.50 -8.89
N LEU A 164 -14.23 12.24 -9.23
CA LEU A 164 -13.66 11.87 -10.52
C LEU A 164 -14.71 11.63 -11.63
N GLY A 165 -16.01 11.74 -11.32
CA GLY A 165 -17.09 11.43 -12.26
C GLY A 165 -17.10 9.96 -12.73
N LEU A 166 -16.56 9.04 -11.94
CA LEU A 166 -16.49 7.62 -12.29
C LEU A 166 -17.83 6.93 -12.03
N ALA A 167 -18.44 6.41 -13.10
CA ALA A 167 -19.63 5.57 -12.98
C ALA A 167 -19.31 4.26 -12.25
N ARG A 168 -20.20 3.83 -11.35
CA ARG A 168 -20.05 2.61 -10.56
C ARG A 168 -21.25 1.69 -10.79
N SER A 169 -20.96 0.44 -11.16
CA SER A 169 -21.94 -0.64 -11.11
C SER A 169 -21.67 -1.57 -9.92
N SER A 170 -22.70 -2.32 -9.51
CA SER A 170 -22.52 -3.40 -8.54
C SER A 170 -21.45 -4.38 -9.04
N GLY A 171 -20.41 -4.60 -8.24
CA GLY A 171 -19.29 -5.49 -8.56
C GLY A 171 -18.05 -4.83 -9.18
N ASP A 172 -18.04 -3.50 -9.38
CA ASP A 172 -16.85 -2.79 -9.86
C ASP A 172 -15.80 -2.52 -8.79
N SER A 173 -16.17 -2.66 -7.51
CA SER A 173 -15.26 -2.48 -6.40
C SER A 173 -14.70 -3.79 -5.86
N SER A 174 -13.46 -3.74 -5.40
CA SER A 174 -12.80 -4.86 -4.74
C SER A 174 -12.06 -4.38 -3.50
N TYR A 175 -12.18 -5.14 -2.42
CA TYR A 175 -11.62 -4.83 -1.11
C TYR A 175 -10.77 -6.02 -0.67
N LEU A 176 -9.45 -5.91 -0.86
CA LEU A 176 -8.54 -7.05 -0.84
C LEU A 176 -7.35 -6.78 0.08
N PHE A 177 -6.92 -7.81 0.81
CA PHE A 177 -5.67 -7.83 1.55
C PHE A 177 -4.65 -8.70 0.84
N HIS A 178 -3.40 -8.26 0.81
CA HIS A 178 -2.29 -9.18 0.55
C HIS A 178 -2.18 -10.21 1.68
N VAL A 179 -1.85 -11.45 1.32
CA VAL A 179 -1.59 -12.52 2.29
C VAL A 179 -0.16 -13.04 2.19
N ALA A 180 0.35 -13.55 3.31
CA ALA A 180 1.69 -14.10 3.37
C ALA A 180 1.83 -15.33 2.43
N PRO A 181 3.02 -15.57 1.84
CA PRO A 181 4.28 -14.83 2.01
C PRO A 181 4.43 -13.59 1.10
N PHE A 182 3.42 -13.25 0.29
CA PHE A 182 3.50 -12.27 -0.79
C PHE A 182 3.15 -10.83 -0.38
N ASN A 183 3.22 -10.52 0.92
CA ASN A 183 3.09 -9.16 1.42
C ASN A 183 4.31 -8.32 0.99
N SER A 184 4.04 -7.13 0.44
CA SER A 184 5.06 -6.13 0.11
C SER A 184 5.61 -5.45 1.37
N ILE A 185 4.73 -5.22 2.36
CA ILE A 185 5.03 -4.61 3.65
C ILE A 185 4.38 -5.46 4.74
N ASP A 186 5.08 -5.67 5.86
CA ASP A 186 4.59 -6.39 7.04
C ASP A 186 3.79 -5.46 7.97
N HIS A 187 2.84 -4.72 7.41
CA HIS A 187 1.85 -3.95 8.15
C HIS A 187 0.54 -4.08 7.38
N LEU A 188 -0.51 -4.56 8.03
CA LEU A 188 -1.85 -4.77 7.48
C LEU A 188 -2.31 -3.55 6.68
N HIS A 189 -2.81 -3.80 5.47
CA HIS A 189 -3.39 -2.76 4.63
C HIS A 189 -4.46 -3.37 3.71
N LEU A 190 -5.56 -2.65 3.57
CA LEU A 190 -6.67 -3.00 2.72
C LEU A 190 -6.60 -2.18 1.42
N HIS A 191 -6.52 -2.88 0.29
CA HIS A 191 -6.67 -2.28 -1.03
C HIS A 191 -8.16 -2.04 -1.31
N CYS A 192 -8.54 -0.78 -1.48
CA CYS A 192 -9.87 -0.39 -1.94
C CYS A 192 -9.74 0.01 -3.42
N LEU A 193 -10.29 -0.82 -4.30
CA LEU A 193 -10.10 -0.72 -5.74
C LEU A 193 -11.44 -0.45 -6.41
N LEU A 194 -11.44 0.44 -7.40
CA LEU A 194 -12.53 0.60 -8.36
C LEU A 194 -11.99 0.35 -9.77
N ARG A 195 -12.57 -0.63 -10.46
CA ARG A 195 -12.27 -1.02 -11.83
C ARG A 195 -12.65 0.09 -12.85
N PRO A 196 -12.13 0.04 -14.09
CA PRO A 196 -11.18 -0.94 -14.65
C PRO A 196 -9.77 -0.85 -14.04
N PHE A 197 -9.01 -1.93 -14.20
CA PHE A 197 -7.57 -1.93 -13.89
C PHE A 197 -6.79 -1.27 -15.02
N ASP A 198 -5.66 -0.63 -14.67
CA ASP A 198 -4.85 0.15 -15.62
C ASP A 198 -4.18 -0.73 -16.70
N SER A 199 -4.08 -2.04 -16.46
CA SER A 199 -3.54 -3.02 -17.42
C SER A 199 -4.02 -4.44 -17.12
N CYS A 200 -3.85 -5.36 -18.08
CA CYS A 200 -4.09 -6.80 -17.86
C CYS A 200 -3.18 -7.38 -16.76
N VAL A 201 -1.95 -6.87 -16.62
CA VAL A 201 -1.03 -7.27 -15.54
C VAL A 201 -1.58 -6.81 -14.19
N ALA A 202 -2.10 -5.59 -14.09
CA ALA A 202 -2.75 -5.12 -12.88
C ALA A 202 -4.02 -5.94 -12.57
N TRP A 203 -4.83 -6.25 -13.58
CA TRP A 203 -5.99 -7.12 -13.42
C TRP A 203 -5.60 -8.51 -12.89
N LEU A 204 -4.55 -9.13 -13.44
CA LEU A 204 -4.05 -10.43 -12.99
C LEU A 204 -3.46 -10.35 -11.58
N LYS A 205 -2.71 -9.28 -11.28
CA LYS A 205 -2.13 -9.02 -9.96
C LYS A 205 -3.23 -9.00 -8.91
N TYR A 206 -4.27 -8.19 -9.09
CA TYR A 206 -5.38 -8.03 -8.14
C TYR A 206 -6.57 -8.95 -8.45
N TRP A 207 -6.32 -10.08 -9.12
CA TRP A 207 -7.36 -11.04 -9.38
C TRP A 207 -7.83 -11.62 -8.04
N ALA A 208 -9.12 -11.45 -7.71
CA ALA A 208 -9.66 -11.79 -6.38
C ALA A 208 -9.59 -13.29 -6.02
N LEU A 209 -9.33 -14.16 -7.01
CA LEU A 209 -9.13 -15.60 -6.81
C LEU A 209 -7.64 -15.99 -6.72
N ALA A 210 -6.73 -15.03 -6.82
CA ALA A 210 -5.32 -15.32 -6.72
C ALA A 210 -4.94 -15.71 -5.28
N PRO A 211 -4.07 -16.71 -5.09
CA PRO A 211 -3.73 -17.23 -3.77
C PRO A 211 -2.95 -16.23 -2.88
N TRP A 212 -2.47 -15.12 -3.46
CA TRP A 212 -1.76 -14.04 -2.75
C TRP A 212 -2.67 -12.88 -2.31
N PHE A 213 -3.98 -13.00 -2.52
CA PHE A 213 -4.99 -12.07 -2.01
C PHE A 213 -6.12 -12.79 -1.30
N ARG A 214 -6.74 -12.11 -0.33
CA ARG A 214 -8.03 -12.51 0.24
C ARG A 214 -8.97 -11.31 0.31
N SER A 215 -10.25 -11.53 0.03
CA SER A 215 -11.25 -10.49 0.20
C SER A 215 -11.47 -10.17 1.68
N ILE A 216 -11.92 -8.94 1.96
CA ILE A 216 -12.27 -8.53 3.31
C ILE A 216 -13.35 -9.43 3.92
N GLU A 217 -14.34 -9.85 3.13
CA GLU A 217 -15.41 -10.74 3.58
C GLU A 217 -14.85 -12.10 4.01
N SER A 218 -13.91 -12.67 3.23
CA SER A 218 -13.24 -13.93 3.58
C SER A 218 -12.45 -13.83 4.89
N ILE A 219 -11.77 -12.71 5.11
CA ILE A 219 -11.00 -12.47 6.34
C ILE A 219 -11.93 -12.26 7.53
N GLN A 220 -12.98 -11.46 7.38
CA GLN A 220 -13.99 -11.24 8.43
C GLN A 220 -14.64 -12.57 8.84
N GLN A 221 -15.05 -13.40 7.88
CA GLN A 221 -15.58 -14.74 8.15
C GLN A 221 -14.57 -15.62 8.89
N SER A 222 -13.30 -15.58 8.51
CA SER A 222 -12.24 -16.35 9.16
C SER A 222 -11.93 -15.88 10.58
N VAL A 223 -12.04 -14.59 10.87
CA VAL A 223 -11.89 -14.06 12.23
C VAL A 223 -13.11 -14.42 13.07
N ALA A 224 -14.31 -14.26 12.52
CA ALA A 224 -15.56 -14.63 13.18
C ALA A 224 -15.63 -16.13 13.50
N SER A 225 -15.18 -17.01 12.58
CA SER A 225 -15.16 -18.45 12.83
C SER A 225 -14.22 -18.82 13.98
N ARG A 226 -13.08 -18.13 14.13
CA ARG A 226 -12.16 -18.33 15.25
C ARG A 226 -12.72 -17.84 16.58
N LEU A 227 -13.60 -16.84 16.58
CA LEU A 227 -14.29 -16.36 17.78
C LEU A 227 -15.31 -17.35 18.33
N CYS A 228 -15.91 -18.16 17.46
CA CYS A 228 -16.94 -19.14 17.84
C CYS A 228 -16.37 -20.49 18.31
N LEU A 229 -15.04 -20.69 18.27
CA LEU A 229 -14.42 -21.92 18.76
C LEU A 229 -14.21 -21.82 20.29
N PRO A 230 -14.59 -22.84 21.07
CA PRO A 230 -14.23 -22.89 22.49
C PRO A 230 -12.71 -22.96 22.62
N VAL A 231 -12.16 -22.17 23.55
CA VAL A 231 -10.74 -22.16 23.93
C VAL A 231 -10.38 -23.44 24.67
#